data_AF-A0A7V7BN67-F1
#
_entry.id   AF-A0A7V7BN67-F1
#
_cell.length_a   1.000
_cell.length_b   1.000
_cell.length_c   1.000
_cell.angle_alpha   90.00
_cell.angle_beta   90.00
_cell.angle_gamma   90.00
#
_symmetry.space_group_name_H-M   'P 1'
#
loop_
_entity.id
_entity.type
_entity.pdbx_description
1 polymer ?
#
loop_
_entity_poly.entity_id
_entity_poly.type
_entity_poly.pdbx_seq_one_letter_code
_entity_poly.pdbx_strand_id
1 'polypeptide(L)'
;MPAKNKINDVCHLVNEAQKAVIEAQGNVDLERFQHAQYLVLQAKQFLNEQQWTEDEEAQFLRTKELIRQLEETLHALESIE
;
A
#
# COMPACT_ATOMS: atom_id res chain seq x y z
N MET A 1 -6.70 5.65 26.25
CA MET A 1 -6.67 4.81 25.03
C MET A 1 -5.32 5.06 24.39
N PRO A 2 -4.48 4.03 24.14
CA PRO A 2 -3.20 4.30 23.48
C PRO A 2 -3.50 4.88 22.11
N ALA A 3 -2.82 5.96 21.75
CA ALA A 3 -2.89 6.50 20.40
C ALA A 3 -2.57 5.35 19.44
N LYS A 4 -3.55 4.93 18.64
CA LYS A 4 -3.29 4.02 17.53
C LYS A 4 -2.16 4.63 16.73
N ASN A 5 -1.05 3.91 16.61
CA ASN A 5 0.11 4.37 15.87
C ASN A 5 -0.31 4.40 14.39
N LYS A 6 -0.75 5.57 13.92
CA LYS A 6 -1.43 5.75 12.63
C LYS A 6 -0.59 5.23 11.48
N ILE A 7 0.73 5.33 11.61
CA ILE A 7 1.67 4.83 10.61
C ILE A 7 1.67 3.30 10.54
N ASN A 8 1.39 2.59 11.65
CA ASN A 8 1.26 1.14 11.65
C ASN A 8 0.03 0.69 10.86
N ASP A 9 -1.08 1.44 10.91
CA ASP A 9 -2.29 1.14 10.13
C ASP A 9 -1.98 1.25 8.62
N VAL A 10 -1.22 2.29 8.20
CA VAL A 10 -0.78 2.40 6.80
C VAL A 10 0.20 1.30 6.41
N CYS A 11 1.19 1.02 7.25
CA CYS A 11 2.14 -0.08 6.99
C CYS A 11 1.40 -1.41 6.83
N HIS A 12 0.34 -1.65 7.61
CA HIS A 12 -0.48 -2.85 7.47
C HIS A 12 -1.19 -2.88 6.10
N LEU A 13 -1.82 -1.79 5.68
CA LEU A 13 -2.47 -1.70 4.37
C LEU A 13 -1.47 -1.96 3.22
N VAL A 14 -0.26 -1.40 3.31
CA VAL A 14 0.80 -1.59 2.33
C VAL A 14 1.28 -3.05 2.28
N ASN A 15 1.44 -3.70 3.44
CA ASN A 15 1.82 -5.11 3.48
C ASN A 15 0.74 -6.03 2.88
N GLU A 16 -0.54 -5.77 3.16
CA GLU A 16 -1.63 -6.54 2.58
C GLU A 16 -1.74 -6.30 1.06
N ALA A 17 -1.55 -5.06 0.61
CA ALA A 17 -1.48 -4.75 -0.82
C ALA A 17 -0.35 -5.53 -1.51
N GLN A 18 0.83 -5.59 -0.89
CA GLN A 18 1.97 -6.33 -1.43
C GLN A 18 1.69 -7.83 -1.55
N LYS A 19 1.06 -8.44 -0.55
CA LYS A 19 0.65 -9.84 -0.62
C LYS A 19 -0.33 -10.08 -1.77
N ALA A 20 -1.35 -9.22 -1.90
CA ALA A 20 -2.35 -9.33 -2.95
C ALA A 20 -1.72 -9.18 -4.36
N VAL A 21 -0.73 -8.31 -4.55
CA VAL A 21 0.04 -8.21 -5.79
C VAL A 21 0.79 -9.52 -6.11
N ILE A 22 1.48 -10.09 -5.12
CA ILE A 22 2.22 -11.35 -5.30
C ILE A 22 1.28 -12.50 -5.67
N GLU A 23 0.12 -12.58 -5.00
CA GLU A 23 -0.92 -13.57 -5.28
C GLU A 23 -1.51 -13.40 -6.70
N ALA A 24 -1.76 -12.16 -7.12
CA ALA A 24 -2.27 -11.84 -8.46
C ALA A 24 -1.27 -12.23 -9.57
N GLN A 25 0.03 -11.99 -9.35
CA GLN A 25 1.11 -12.37 -10.29
C GLN A 25 1.22 -13.89 -10.50
N GLY A 26 1.01 -14.68 -9.43
CA GLY A 26 1.14 -16.13 -9.49
C GLY A 26 -0.03 -16.84 -10.17
N ASN A 27 -1.23 -16.24 -10.13
CA ASN A 27 -2.47 -16.92 -10.50
C ASN A 27 -3.32 -16.20 -11.57
N VAL A 28 -2.92 -15.03 -12.05
CA VAL A 28 -3.74 -14.17 -12.95
C VAL A 28 -5.13 -13.94 -12.35
N ASP A 29 -5.17 -13.67 -11.05
CA ASP A 29 -6.41 -13.45 -10.32
C ASP A 29 -6.77 -11.96 -10.34
N LEU A 30 -7.73 -11.62 -11.19
CA LEU A 30 -8.21 -10.25 -11.38
C LEU A 30 -8.84 -9.68 -10.10
N GLU A 31 -9.47 -10.50 -9.26
CA GLU A 31 -10.07 -10.05 -8.00
C GLU A 31 -8.97 -9.66 -7.00
N ARG A 32 -7.89 -10.44 -6.94
CA ARG A 32 -6.70 -10.11 -6.13
C ARG A 32 -6.00 -8.87 -6.61
N PHE A 33 -5.91 -8.70 -7.93
CA PHE A 33 -5.33 -7.52 -8.55
C PHE A 33 -6.13 -6.25 -8.20
N GLN A 34 -7.46 -6.29 -8.36
CA GLN A 34 -8.35 -5.19 -7.97
C GLN A 34 -8.30 -4.91 -6.45
N HIS A 35 -8.20 -5.95 -5.63
CA HIS A 35 -8.04 -5.81 -4.19
C HIS A 35 -6.72 -5.11 -3.82
N ALA A 36 -5.62 -5.48 -4.48
CA ALA A 36 -4.33 -4.82 -4.32
C ALA A 36 -4.40 -3.33 -4.70
N GLN A 37 -5.01 -3.00 -5.84
CA GLN A 37 -5.22 -1.60 -6.25
C GLN A 37 -6.01 -0.81 -5.19
N TYR A 38 -7.09 -1.40 -4.65
CA TYR A 38 -7.89 -0.78 -3.61
C TYR A 38 -7.09 -0.51 -2.33
N LEU A 39 -6.29 -1.47 -1.87
CA LEU A 39 -5.47 -1.32 -0.66
C LEU A 39 -4.39 -0.25 -0.83
N VAL A 40 -3.76 -0.16 -2.01
CA VAL A 40 -2.80 0.91 -2.35
C VAL A 40 -3.49 2.28 -2.32
N LEU A 41 -4.69 2.39 -2.89
CA LEU A 41 -5.46 3.64 -2.87
C LEU A 41 -5.81 4.06 -1.44
N GLN A 42 -6.25 3.12 -0.59
CA GLN A 42 -6.54 3.41 0.82
C GLN A 42 -5.28 3.85 1.58
N ALA A 43 -4.15 3.16 1.38
CA ALA A 43 -2.89 3.54 2.02
C ALA A 43 -2.45 4.95 1.61
N LYS A 44 -2.65 5.34 0.35
CA LYS A 44 -2.39 6.72 -0.14
C LYS A 44 -3.29 7.76 0.48
N GLN A 45 -4.60 7.50 0.55
CA GLN A 45 -5.55 8.40 1.20
C GLN A 45 -5.18 8.60 2.66
N PHE A 46 -4.89 7.51 3.38
CA PHE A 46 -4.49 7.58 4.78
C PHE A 46 -3.17 8.33 4.98
N LEU A 47 -2.20 8.19 4.07
CA LEU A 47 -0.97 8.99 4.06
C LEU A 47 -1.19 10.48 3.87
N ASN A 48 -2.16 10.85 3.04
CA ASN A 48 -2.43 12.25 2.70
C ASN A 48 -3.34 12.96 3.71
N GLU A 49 -4.22 12.21 4.39
CA GLU A 49 -5.21 12.77 5.32
C GLU A 49 -4.67 12.98 6.74
N GLN A 50 -3.55 12.33 7.08
CA GLN A 50 -2.97 12.44 8.42
C GLN A 50 -1.82 13.45 8.46
N GLN A 51 -1.72 14.16 9.58
CA GLN A 51 -0.51 14.89 9.95
C GLN A 51 0.44 13.92 10.64
N TRP A 52 1.66 13.82 10.09
CA TRP A 52 2.72 12.95 10.58
C TRP A 52 3.64 13.73 11.51
N THR A 53 4.01 13.10 12.62
CA THR A 53 5.01 13.64 13.53
C THR A 53 6.42 13.46 12.98
N GLU A 54 7.41 14.22 13.47
CA GLU A 54 8.83 14.02 13.11
C GLU A 54 9.29 12.59 13.45
N ASP A 55 8.79 12.01 14.54
CA ASP A 55 9.08 10.62 14.94
C ASP A 55 8.54 9.59 13.94
N GLU A 56 7.50 9.93 13.18
CA GLU A 56 6.90 9.09 12.14
C GLU A 56 7.50 9.36 10.74
N GLU A 57 8.33 10.39 10.56
CA GLU A 57 8.81 10.85 9.25
C GLU A 57 9.58 9.76 8.48
N ALA A 58 10.51 9.08 9.14
CA ALA A 58 11.29 8.01 8.52
C ALA A 58 10.38 6.86 8.03
N GLN A 59 9.36 6.55 8.82
CA GLN A 59 8.42 5.46 8.54
C GLN A 59 7.39 5.88 7.49
N PHE A 60 6.98 7.16 7.48
CA PHE A 60 6.21 7.81 6.42
C PHE A 60 6.93 7.73 5.07
N LEU A 61 8.19 8.17 5.01
CA LEU A 61 8.97 8.16 3.77
C LEU A 61 9.13 6.74 3.22
N ARG A 62 9.42 5.77 4.10
CA ARG A 62 9.49 4.35 3.74
C ARG A 62 8.16 3.84 3.19
N THR A 63 7.06 4.15 3.86
CA THR A 63 5.72 3.68 3.46
C THR A 63 5.30 4.29 2.12
N LYS A 64 5.62 5.57 1.89
CA LYS A 64 5.39 6.26 0.62
C LYS A 64 6.19 5.63 -0.53
N GLU A 65 7.44 5.26 -0.29
CA GLU A 65 8.25 4.57 -1.30
C GLU A 65 7.70 3.18 -1.62
N LEU A 66 7.27 2.41 -0.62
CA LEU A 66 6.65 1.10 -0.84
C LEU A 66 5.37 1.19 -1.67
N ILE A 67 4.53 2.19 -1.40
CA ILE A 67 3.34 2.47 -2.21
C ILE A 67 3.72 2.76 -3.65
N ARG A 68 4.73 3.61 -3.88
CA ARG A 68 5.20 3.93 -5.24
C ARG A 68 5.62 2.65 -5.99
N GLN A 69 6.36 1.77 -5.34
CA GLN A 69 6.80 0.49 -5.92
C GLN A 69 5.62 -0.45 -6.22
N LEU A 70 4.61 -0.48 -5.36
CA LEU A 70 3.39 -1.25 -5.60
C LEU A 70 2.60 -0.71 -6.78
N GLU A 71 2.49 0.62 -6.92
CA GLU A 71 1.83 1.25 -8.06
C GLU A 71 2.54 0.93 -9.37
N GLU A 72 3.88 1.00 -9.40
CA GLU A 72 4.67 0.60 -10.57
C GLU A 72 4.46 -0.86 -10.94
N THR A 73 4.41 -1.74 -9.93
CA THR A 73 4.19 -3.17 -10.14
C THR A 73 2.77 -3.44 -10.67
N LEU A 74 1.76 -2.80 -10.07
CA LEU A 74 0.36 -2.94 -10.51
C LEU A 74 0.19 -2.44 -11.94
N HIS A 75 0.78 -1.29 -12.29
CA HIS A 75 0.72 -0.74 -13.64
C HIS A 75 1.44 -1.62 -14.67
N ALA A 76 2.58 -2.22 -14.29
CA ALA A 76 3.27 -3.18 -15.13
C ALA A 76 2.42 -4.42 -15.40
N LEU A 77 1.67 -4.91 -14.41
CA LEU A 77 0.76 -6.06 -14.58
C LEU A 77 -0.45 -5.71 -15.44
N GLU A 78 -1.04 -4.53 -15.26
CA GLU A 78 -2.14 -4.04 -16.11
C GLU A 78 -1.73 -3.93 -17.58
N SER A 79 -0.45 -3.66 -17.86
CA SER A 79 0.07 -3.55 -19.22
C SER A 79 0.41 -4.90 -19.88
N ILE A 80 0.31 -6.01 -19.13
CA ILE A 80 0.62 -7.38 -19.61
C ILE A 80 -0.67 -8.14 -19.99
N GLU A 81 -1.85 -7.74 -19.48
CA GLU A 81 -3.17 -8.20 -19.96
C GLU A 81 -3.56 -7.56 -21.31
#